data_AF-A0A6C0D196-F1
#
_entry.id   AF-A0A6C0D196-F1
#
_cell.length_a   1.000
_cell.length_b   1.000
_cell.length_c   1.000
_cell.angle_alpha   90.00
_cell.angle_beta   90.00
_cell.angle_gamma   90.00
#
_symmetry.space_group_name_H-M   'P 1'
#
loop_
_entity.id
_entity.type
_entity.pdbx_description
1 polymer ?
#
loop_
_entity_poly.entity_id
_entity_poly.type
_entity_poly.pdbx_seq_one_letter_code
_entity_poly.pdbx_strand_id
1 'polypeptide(L)'
;MVSSSFIILKDCVKGLLLIFLAILCNFLADTMNCRIQYTLQKYPFLKWFIILCLIYFTINFTSSSNINPTWLFMYSIVILMIFILFMKQNQVTFYLSIALLMTIFSIHQYSTYYQNLAKEEEEDIHHYDTIIQRLENTVRVLEVTLIILLVIGNMIYLQKQRKEYKKKFKWESFYFGTNPCKRIQH
;
A
#
# COMPACT_ATOMS: atom_id res chain seq x y z
N MET A 1 1.65 -19.64 30.48
CA MET A 1 1.71 -20.48 29.26
C MET A 1 0.39 -20.61 28.51
N VAL A 2 -0.76 -20.92 29.14
CA VAL A 2 -2.06 -21.07 28.42
C VAL A 2 -2.58 -19.75 27.79
N SER A 3 -2.30 -18.60 28.43
CA SER A 3 -2.66 -17.26 27.94
C SER A 3 -2.00 -16.93 26.59
N SER A 4 -0.69 -17.20 26.44
CA SER A 4 0.10 -16.88 25.25
C SER A 4 -0.36 -17.68 24.02
N SER A 5 -0.68 -18.96 24.17
CA SER A 5 -1.18 -19.82 23.08
C SER A 5 -2.55 -19.35 22.55
N PHE A 6 -3.41 -18.85 23.44
CA PHE A 6 -4.74 -18.36 23.08
C PHE A 6 -4.69 -17.01 22.34
N ILE A 7 -3.71 -16.15 22.69
CA ILE A 7 -3.45 -14.88 21.99
C ILE A 7 -2.95 -15.16 20.57
N ILE A 8 -1.96 -16.06 20.43
CA ILE A 8 -1.42 -16.46 19.11
C ILE A 8 -2.53 -17.00 18.20
N LEU A 9 -3.38 -17.89 18.73
CA LEU A 9 -4.49 -18.44 17.95
C LEU A 9 -5.49 -17.35 17.50
N LYS A 10 -5.82 -16.38 18.38
CA LYS A 10 -6.70 -15.25 18.02
C LYS A 10 -6.13 -14.40 16.90
N ASP A 11 -4.84 -14.11 16.93
CA ASP A 11 -4.21 -13.27 15.91
C ASP A 11 -4.00 -14.01 14.58
N CYS A 12 -3.73 -15.33 14.63
CA CYS A 12 -3.77 -16.19 13.44
C CYS A 12 -5.16 -16.22 12.80
N VAL A 13 -6.23 -16.34 13.59
CA VAL A 13 -7.61 -16.35 13.07
C VAL A 13 -7.97 -15.01 12.41
N LYS A 14 -7.58 -13.88 13.01
CA LYS A 14 -7.76 -12.56 12.38
C LYS A 14 -7.00 -12.45 11.07
N GLY A 15 -5.75 -12.92 11.02
CA GLY A 15 -4.93 -12.94 9.80
C GLY A 15 -5.56 -13.79 8.69
N LEU A 16 -6.01 -14.99 9.01
CA LEU A 16 -6.74 -15.88 8.09
C LEU A 16 -8.03 -15.22 7.56
N LEU A 17 -8.80 -14.59 8.45
CA LEU A 17 -10.03 -13.88 8.07
C LEU A 17 -9.73 -12.71 7.11
N LEU A 18 -8.67 -11.94 7.37
CA LEU A 18 -8.22 -10.84 6.50
C LEU A 18 -7.83 -11.33 5.11
N ILE A 19 -7.09 -12.43 5.01
CA ILE A 19 -6.72 -13.05 3.72
C ILE A 19 -7.98 -13.50 2.97
N PHE A 20 -8.92 -14.15 3.65
CA PHE A 20 -10.16 -14.61 3.05
C PHE A 20 -11.00 -13.44 2.52
N LEU A 21 -11.14 -12.37 3.31
CA LEU A 21 -11.83 -11.14 2.89
C LEU A 21 -11.16 -10.49 1.67
N ALA A 22 -9.83 -10.46 1.61
CA ALA A 22 -9.11 -9.91 0.47
C ALA A 22 -9.37 -10.71 -0.82
N ILE A 23 -9.47 -12.03 -0.75
CA ILE A 23 -9.81 -12.89 -1.89
C ILE A 23 -11.27 -12.63 -2.34
N LEU A 24 -12.19 -12.48 -1.37
CA LEU A 24 -13.59 -12.19 -1.66
C LEU A 24 -13.81 -10.83 -2.34
N CYS A 25 -12.95 -9.84 -2.08
CA CYS A 25 -13.01 -8.52 -2.74
C CYS A 25 -12.95 -8.61 -4.27
N ASN A 26 -12.27 -9.63 -4.83
CA ASN A 26 -12.22 -9.83 -6.29
C ASN A 26 -13.58 -10.26 -6.85
N PHE A 27 -14.31 -11.12 -6.13
CA PHE A 27 -15.64 -11.59 -6.52
C PHE A 27 -16.76 -10.58 -6.23
N LEU A 28 -16.59 -9.75 -5.20
CA LEU A 28 -17.55 -8.70 -4.85
C LEU A 28 -17.76 -7.68 -5.99
N ALA A 29 -16.75 -7.46 -6.84
CA ALA A 29 -16.89 -6.61 -8.02
C ALA A 29 -18.00 -7.09 -8.97
N ASP A 30 -18.17 -8.41 -9.11
CA ASP A 30 -19.16 -9.03 -9.99
C ASP A 30 -20.57 -9.07 -9.38
N THR A 31 -20.67 -8.95 -8.05
CA THR A 31 -21.97 -8.88 -7.34
C THR A 31 -22.67 -7.53 -7.43
N MET A 32 -21.98 -6.48 -7.90
CA MET A 32 -22.58 -5.17 -8.10
C MET A 32 -23.55 -5.16 -9.30
N ASN A 33 -24.63 -4.38 -9.23
CA ASN A 33 -25.57 -4.22 -10.35
C ASN A 33 -24.85 -3.80 -11.64
N CYS A 34 -25.27 -4.37 -12.79
CA CYS A 34 -24.68 -4.08 -14.11
C CYS A 34 -24.60 -2.58 -14.43
N ARG A 35 -25.55 -1.78 -13.95
CA ARG A 35 -25.55 -0.32 -14.13
C ARG A 35 -24.40 0.37 -13.35
N ILE A 36 -24.07 -0.10 -12.15
CA ILE A 36 -22.95 0.40 -11.34
C ILE A 36 -21.63 -0.02 -12.00
N GLN A 37 -21.52 -1.30 -12.42
CA GLN A 37 -20.36 -1.80 -13.15
C GLN A 37 -20.10 -1.00 -14.43
N TYR A 38 -21.13 -0.78 -15.24
CA TYR A 38 -21.04 0.05 -16.45
C TYR A 38 -20.61 1.48 -16.14
N THR A 39 -21.16 2.09 -15.07
CA THR A 39 -20.80 3.45 -14.66
C THR A 39 -19.33 3.54 -14.25
N LEU A 40 -18.83 2.56 -13.49
CA LEU A 40 -17.42 2.48 -13.09
C LEU A 40 -16.48 2.21 -14.26
N GLN A 41 -16.91 1.44 -15.26
CA GLN A 41 -16.14 1.24 -16.49
C GLN A 41 -16.12 2.50 -17.37
N LYS A 42 -17.25 3.21 -17.47
CA LYS A 42 -17.38 4.43 -18.28
C LYS A 42 -16.62 5.62 -17.68
N TYR A 43 -16.67 5.79 -16.36
CA TYR A 43 -16.05 6.90 -15.65
C TYR A 43 -14.95 6.40 -14.71
N PRO A 44 -13.72 6.21 -15.20
CA PRO A 44 -12.66 5.64 -14.38
C PRO A 44 -12.20 6.56 -13.25
N PHE A 45 -12.48 7.87 -13.33
CA PHE A 45 -12.32 8.82 -12.22
C PHE A 45 -13.06 8.36 -10.95
N LEU A 46 -14.25 7.75 -11.09
CA LEU A 46 -15.04 7.28 -9.97
C LEU A 46 -14.32 6.15 -9.20
N LYS A 47 -13.53 5.32 -9.88
CA LYS A 47 -12.71 4.28 -9.23
C LYS A 47 -11.65 4.89 -8.32
N TRP A 48 -10.99 5.95 -8.77
CA TRP A 48 -9.99 6.66 -7.97
C TRP A 48 -10.61 7.37 -6.78
N PHE A 49 -11.81 7.93 -6.94
CA PHE A 49 -12.57 8.50 -5.82
C PHE A 49 -12.90 7.43 -4.76
N ILE A 50 -13.35 6.24 -5.18
CA ILE A 50 -13.63 5.13 -4.25
C ILE A 50 -12.36 4.70 -3.52
N ILE A 51 -11.22 4.60 -4.22
CA ILE A 51 -9.93 4.26 -3.59
C ILE A 51 -9.50 5.35 -2.59
N LEU A 52 -9.70 6.63 -2.92
CA LEU A 52 -9.44 7.73 -2.00
C LEU A 52 -10.28 7.62 -0.72
N CYS A 53 -11.59 7.37 -0.86
CA CYS A 53 -12.47 7.14 0.29
C CYS A 53 -12.01 5.95 1.12
N LEU A 54 -11.64 4.84 0.48
CA LEU A 54 -11.13 3.65 1.16
C LEU A 54 -9.88 3.99 1.98
N ILE A 55 -8.89 4.66 1.38
CA ILE A 55 -7.67 5.10 2.08
C ILE A 55 -8.02 5.99 3.28
N TYR A 56 -8.88 7.00 3.08
CA TYR A 56 -9.30 7.93 4.14
C TYR A 56 -9.93 7.21 5.33
N PHE A 57 -10.86 6.30 5.06
CA PHE A 57 -11.52 5.53 6.12
C PHE A 57 -10.58 4.53 6.77
N THR A 58 -9.70 3.87 6.02
CA THR A 58 -8.72 2.94 6.58
C THR A 58 -7.79 3.65 7.56
N ILE A 59 -7.22 4.80 7.20
CA ILE A 59 -6.33 5.55 8.10
C ILE A 59 -7.08 5.96 9.37
N ASN A 60 -8.29 6.51 9.23
CA ASN A 60 -9.11 6.91 10.37
C ASN A 60 -9.48 5.73 11.30
N PHE A 61 -9.67 4.54 10.72
CA PHE A 61 -10.00 3.34 11.48
C PHE A 61 -8.77 2.70 12.15
N THR A 62 -7.59 2.79 11.53
CA THR A 62 -6.35 2.19 12.07
C THR A 62 -5.56 3.14 12.96
N SER A 63 -5.79 4.45 12.90
CA SER A 63 -5.11 5.41 13.77
C SER A 63 -5.67 5.36 15.19
N SER A 64 -4.81 5.11 16.18
CA SER A 64 -5.15 5.20 17.60
C SER A 64 -5.23 6.63 18.13
N SER A 65 -4.87 7.63 17.30
CA SER A 65 -4.85 9.05 17.65
C SER A 65 -5.90 9.84 16.87
N ASN A 66 -6.46 10.87 17.50
CA ASN A 66 -7.39 11.81 16.86
C ASN A 66 -6.62 12.75 15.93
N ILE A 67 -6.40 12.32 14.68
CA ILE A 67 -5.78 13.15 13.64
C ILE A 67 -6.78 14.22 13.20
N ASN A 68 -6.32 15.46 13.06
CA ASN A 68 -7.16 16.55 12.53
C ASN A 68 -7.70 16.18 11.12
N PRO A 69 -9.02 16.36 10.85
CA PRO A 69 -9.63 15.94 9.58
C PRO A 69 -8.96 16.51 8.32
N THR A 70 -8.44 17.74 8.38
CA THR A 70 -7.74 18.37 7.24
C THR A 70 -6.43 17.66 6.93
N TRP A 71 -5.67 17.31 7.97
CA TRP A 71 -4.42 16.56 7.81
C TRP A 71 -4.66 15.13 7.35
N LEU A 72 -5.68 14.46 7.89
CA LEU A 72 -6.10 13.13 7.48
C LEU A 72 -6.42 13.08 5.97
N PHE A 73 -7.19 14.06 5.48
CA PHE A 73 -7.51 14.16 4.06
C PHE A 73 -6.26 14.39 3.19
N MET A 74 -5.33 15.24 3.64
CA MET A 74 -4.07 15.46 2.92
C MET A 74 -3.20 14.20 2.86
N TYR A 75 -3.06 13.46 3.96
CA TYR A 75 -2.35 12.18 3.98
C TYR A 75 -2.99 11.15 3.04
N SER A 76 -4.34 11.12 2.98
CA SER A 76 -5.07 10.22 2.08
C SER A 76 -4.76 10.51 0.60
N ILE A 77 -4.66 11.80 0.24
CA ILE A 77 -4.25 12.21 -1.12
C ILE A 77 -2.82 11.81 -1.41
N VAL A 78 -1.89 12.01 -0.47
CA VAL A 78 -0.48 11.62 -0.64
C VAL A 78 -0.35 10.11 -0.86
N ILE A 79 -1.03 9.31 -0.05
CA ILE A 79 -1.03 7.84 -0.20
C ILE A 79 -1.67 7.43 -1.52
N LEU A 80 -2.74 8.08 -1.96
CA LEU A 80 -3.33 7.83 -3.28
C LEU A 80 -2.33 8.10 -4.42
N MET A 81 -1.56 9.20 -4.35
CA MET A 81 -0.52 9.49 -5.35
C MET A 81 0.57 8.43 -5.38
N ILE A 82 1.06 8.01 -4.20
CA ILE A 82 2.05 6.93 -4.08
C ILE A 82 1.48 5.62 -4.65
N PHE A 83 0.22 5.30 -4.34
CA PHE A 83 -0.47 4.13 -4.87
C PHE A 83 -0.59 4.15 -6.39
N ILE A 84 -0.92 5.31 -7.00
CA ILE A 84 -0.95 5.46 -8.46
C ILE A 84 0.43 5.18 -9.07
N LEU A 85 1.50 5.71 -8.49
CA LEU A 85 2.87 5.46 -8.95
C LEU A 85 3.24 3.97 -8.84
N PHE A 86 2.86 3.34 -7.73
CA PHE A 86 3.08 1.92 -7.46
C PHE A 86 2.38 1.03 -8.50
N MET A 87 1.13 1.34 -8.85
CA MET A 87 0.35 0.58 -9.83
C MET A 87 0.84 0.77 -11.27
N LYS A 88 1.56 1.85 -11.57
CA LYS A 88 2.03 2.19 -12.93
C LYS A 88 3.51 1.90 -13.06
N GLN A 89 3.88 0.63 -12.90
CA GLN A 89 5.25 0.16 -12.97
C GLN A 89 5.45 -0.96 -13.99
N ASN A 90 6.71 -1.20 -14.34
CA ASN A 90 7.08 -2.42 -15.04
C ASN A 90 7.11 -3.61 -14.06
N GLN A 91 6.97 -4.82 -14.59
CA GLN A 91 6.88 -6.05 -13.79
C GLN A 91 8.09 -6.25 -12.85
N VAL A 92 9.31 -5.97 -13.33
CA VAL A 92 10.54 -6.12 -12.52
C VAL A 92 10.57 -5.12 -11.35
N THR A 93 10.30 -3.85 -11.62
CA THR A 93 10.30 -2.82 -10.57
C THR A 93 9.16 -3.01 -9.58
N PHE A 94 8.03 -3.56 -10.04
CA PHE A 94 6.89 -3.88 -9.19
C PHE A 94 7.25 -4.96 -8.16
N TYR A 95 7.83 -6.08 -8.59
CA TYR A 95 8.26 -7.13 -7.66
C TYR A 95 9.35 -6.66 -6.71
N LEU A 96 10.31 -5.84 -7.18
CA LEU A 96 11.32 -5.25 -6.32
C LEU A 96 10.72 -4.31 -5.27
N SER A 97 9.73 -3.49 -5.67
CA SER A 97 9.03 -2.58 -4.76
C SER A 97 8.23 -3.33 -3.70
N ILE A 98 7.59 -4.45 -4.06
CA ILE A 98 6.90 -5.34 -3.09
C ILE A 98 7.89 -5.94 -2.11
N ALA A 99 8.99 -6.51 -2.60
CA ALA A 99 10.00 -7.12 -1.72
C ALA A 99 10.54 -6.09 -0.72
N LEU A 100 10.86 -4.89 -1.18
CA LEU A 100 11.33 -3.80 -0.34
C LEU A 100 10.28 -3.35 0.69
N LEU A 101 9.01 -3.25 0.31
CA LEU A 101 7.91 -2.92 1.21
C LEU A 101 7.75 -3.98 2.33
N MET A 102 7.88 -5.26 1.99
CA MET A 102 7.84 -6.35 2.96
C MET A 102 9.02 -6.29 3.95
N THR A 103 10.21 -5.92 3.47
CA THR A 103 11.38 -5.70 4.35
C THR A 103 11.15 -4.53 5.29
N ILE A 104 10.65 -3.39 4.80
CA ILE A 104 10.31 -2.21 5.60
C ILE A 104 9.31 -2.60 6.70
N PHE A 105 8.23 -3.28 6.33
CA PHE A 105 7.21 -3.72 7.28
C PHE A 105 7.77 -4.65 8.36
N SER A 106 8.60 -5.61 7.97
CA SER A 106 9.24 -6.54 8.90
C SER A 106 10.14 -5.81 9.91
N ILE A 107 10.96 -4.86 9.46
CA ILE A 107 11.85 -4.08 10.34
C ILE A 107 11.03 -3.19 11.28
N HIS A 108 9.95 -2.57 10.79
CA HIS A 108 9.06 -1.76 11.63
C HIS A 108 8.40 -2.59 12.74
N GLN A 109 8.04 -3.84 12.43
CA GLN A 109 7.53 -4.78 13.43
C GLN A 109 8.56 -5.11 14.50
N TYR A 110 9.82 -5.34 14.13
CA TYR A 110 10.91 -5.52 15.10
C TYR A 110 11.15 -4.26 15.94
N SER A 111 11.09 -3.07 15.32
CA SER A 111 11.22 -1.79 16.04
C SER A 111 10.13 -1.67 17.11
N THR A 112 8.88 -1.99 16.75
CA THR A 112 7.75 -1.97 17.68
C THR A 112 7.91 -3.00 18.80
N TYR A 113 8.43 -4.19 18.50
CA TYR A 113 8.73 -5.22 19.49
C TYR A 113 9.74 -4.72 20.53
N TYR A 114 10.90 -4.20 20.10
CA TYR A 114 11.91 -3.67 21.02
C TYR A 114 11.42 -2.44 21.80
N GLN A 115 10.58 -1.59 21.21
CA GLN A 115 9.93 -0.47 21.93
C GLN A 115 9.01 -0.93 23.06
N ASN A 116 8.37 -2.10 22.92
CA ASN A 116 7.54 -2.66 23.98
C ASN A 116 8.39 -3.32 25.06
N LEU A 117 9.46 -4.04 24.70
CA LEU A 117 10.41 -4.60 25.67
C LEU A 117 11.07 -3.50 26.52
N ALA A 118 11.49 -2.40 25.90
CA ALA A 118 12.09 -1.26 26.59
C ALA A 118 11.16 -0.60 27.63
N LYS A 119 9.84 -0.76 27.50
CA LYS A 119 8.87 -0.28 28.48
C LYS A 119 8.67 -1.23 29.66
N GLU A 120 9.01 -2.50 29.49
CA GLU A 120 8.89 -3.54 30.51
C GLU A 120 10.19 -3.69 31.33
N GLU A 121 11.36 -3.48 30.71
CA GLU A 121 12.69 -3.69 31.30
C GLU A 121 13.45 -2.35 31.48
N GLU A 122 13.18 -1.63 32.57
CA GLU A 122 13.75 -0.29 32.82
C GLU A 122 15.28 -0.26 33.01
N GLU A 123 15.91 -1.38 33.39
CA GLU A 123 17.36 -1.44 33.65
C GLU A 123 18.22 -1.38 32.38
N ASP A 124 17.68 -1.75 31.22
CA ASP A 124 18.40 -1.87 29.94
C ASP A 124 17.92 -0.88 28.85
N ILE A 125 17.18 0.18 29.24
CA ILE A 125 16.59 1.17 28.31
C ILE A 125 17.61 1.69 27.28
N HIS A 126 18.82 2.04 27.74
CA HIS A 126 19.87 2.57 26.87
C HIS A 126 20.30 1.57 25.78
N HIS A 127 20.30 0.27 26.06
CA HIS A 127 20.62 -0.75 25.07
C HIS A 127 19.52 -0.81 23.99
N TYR A 128 18.26 -0.87 24.40
CA TYR A 128 17.13 -0.94 23.47
C TYR A 128 16.99 0.32 22.61
N ASP A 129 17.21 1.51 23.16
CA ASP A 129 17.15 2.77 22.42
C ASP A 129 18.13 2.80 21.24
N THR A 130 19.35 2.28 21.43
CA THR A 130 20.34 2.21 20.34
C THR A 130 19.92 1.25 19.24
N ILE A 131 19.27 0.13 19.58
CA ILE A 131 18.73 -0.83 18.61
C ILE A 131 17.57 -0.18 17.84
N ILE A 132 16.62 0.43 18.54
CA ILE A 132 15.44 1.09 17.96
C ILE A 132 15.88 2.18 16.98
N GLN A 133 16.81 3.06 17.38
CA GLN A 133 17.33 4.11 16.50
C GLN A 133 17.98 3.55 15.21
N ARG A 134 18.72 2.45 15.31
CA ARG A 134 19.31 1.80 14.13
C ARG A 134 18.24 1.23 13.21
N LEU A 135 17.21 0.59 13.76
CA LEU A 135 16.09 0.05 12.99
C LEU A 135 15.31 1.18 12.31
N GLU A 136 14.96 2.24 13.02
CA GLU A 136 14.24 3.40 12.47
C GLU A 136 15.02 4.13 11.39
N ASN A 137 16.34 4.32 11.57
CA ASN A 137 17.19 4.90 10.53
C ASN A 137 17.26 4.00 9.29
N THR A 138 17.33 2.68 9.49
CA THR A 138 17.30 1.71 8.39
C THR A 138 15.97 1.78 7.64
N VAL A 139 14.84 1.81 8.35
CA VAL A 139 13.51 1.99 7.74
C VAL A 139 13.47 3.28 6.92
N ARG A 140 13.91 4.41 7.49
CA ARG A 140 13.91 5.71 6.79
C ARG A 140 14.70 5.68 5.49
N VAL A 141 15.88 5.04 5.49
CA VAL A 141 16.70 4.88 4.27
C VAL A 141 15.99 4.00 3.24
N LEU A 142 15.37 2.89 3.68
CA LEU A 142 14.63 1.98 2.80
C LEU A 142 13.37 2.64 2.23
N GLU A 143 12.65 3.45 3.00
CA GLU A 143 11.48 4.22 2.54
C GLU A 143 11.86 5.23 1.46
N VAL A 144 12.94 5.99 1.66
CA VAL A 144 13.46 6.92 0.63
C VAL A 144 13.87 6.15 -0.62
N THR A 145 14.54 5.01 -0.46
CA THR A 145 14.93 4.13 -1.56
C THR A 145 13.70 3.61 -2.32
N LEU A 146 12.64 3.22 -1.60
CA LEU A 146 11.37 2.79 -2.19
C LEU A 146 10.77 3.92 -3.02
N ILE A 147 10.67 5.14 -2.48
CA ILE A 147 10.11 6.29 -3.21
C ILE A 147 10.90 6.55 -4.51
N ILE A 148 12.24 6.52 -4.44
CA ILE A 148 13.09 6.69 -5.64
C ILE A 148 12.82 5.58 -6.66
N LEU A 149 12.75 4.33 -6.22
CA LEU A 149 12.41 3.19 -7.07
C LEU A 149 11.02 3.35 -7.69
N LEU A 150 10.03 3.87 -6.94
CA LEU A 150 8.69 4.11 -7.44
C LEU A 150 8.67 5.11 -8.58
N VAL A 151 9.38 6.23 -8.40
CA VAL A 151 9.50 7.29 -9.40
C VAL A 151 10.24 6.78 -10.64
N ILE A 152 11.40 6.14 -10.48
CA ILE A 152 12.18 5.60 -11.61
C ILE A 152 11.40 4.52 -12.37
N GLY A 153 10.78 3.58 -11.65
CA GLY A 153 9.99 2.50 -12.24
C GLY A 153 8.81 3.03 -13.05
N ASN A 154 8.13 4.06 -12.53
CA ASN A 154 7.07 4.75 -13.24
C ASN A 154 7.57 5.48 -14.49
N MET A 155 8.70 6.19 -14.40
CA MET A 155 9.30 6.89 -15.55
C MET A 155 9.67 5.93 -16.68
N ILE A 156 10.28 4.78 -16.37
CA ILE A 156 10.61 3.75 -17.37
C ILE A 156 9.33 3.21 -18.02
N TYR A 157 8.32 2.92 -17.21
CA TYR A 157 7.03 2.42 -17.70
C TYR A 157 6.32 3.45 -18.61
N LEU A 158 6.34 4.72 -18.21
CA LEU A 158 5.81 5.83 -18.97
C LEU A 158 6.53 6.00 -20.32
N GLN A 159 7.86 5.91 -20.35
CA GLN A 159 8.63 5.96 -21.60
C GLN A 159 8.25 4.82 -22.54
N LYS A 160 8.09 3.59 -22.02
CA LYS A 160 7.65 2.43 -22.80
C LYS A 160 6.27 2.66 -23.42
N GLN A 161 5.31 3.09 -22.61
CA GLN A 161 3.95 3.39 -23.05
C GLN A 161 3.90 4.53 -24.07
N ARG A 162 4.71 5.58 -23.88
CA ARG A 162 4.80 6.69 -24.84
C ARG A 162 5.39 6.24 -26.18
N LYS A 163 6.39 5.36 -26.18
CA LYS A 163 6.95 4.77 -27.42
C LYS A 163 5.93 3.92 -28.17
N GLU A 164 5.08 3.20 -27.44
CA GLU A 164 4.10 2.28 -28.01
C GLU A 164 2.88 2.99 -28.61
N TYR A 165 2.35 4.01 -27.93
CA TYR A 165 1.14 4.71 -28.36
C TYR A 165 1.44 6.00 -29.14
N LYS A 166 2.70 6.50 -29.14
CA LYS A 166 3.18 7.67 -29.87
C LYS A 166 2.17 8.83 -29.85
N LYS A 167 1.62 9.19 -31.01
CA LYS A 167 0.67 10.31 -31.21
C LYS A 167 -0.70 10.09 -30.56
N LYS A 168 -1.04 8.86 -30.16
CA LYS A 168 -2.30 8.53 -29.47
C LYS A 168 -2.18 8.55 -27.94
N PHE A 169 -1.00 8.87 -27.41
CA PHE A 169 -0.78 8.93 -25.96
C PHE A 169 -1.52 10.12 -25.33
N LYS A 170 -2.36 9.85 -24.34
CA LYS A 170 -3.07 10.87 -23.54
C LYS A 170 -2.73 10.67 -22.05
N TRP A 171 -2.36 11.75 -21.36
CA TRP A 171 -1.95 11.71 -19.94
C TRP A 171 -3.06 11.24 -19.00
N GLU A 172 -4.29 11.74 -19.21
CA GLU A 172 -5.46 11.34 -18.45
C GLU A 172 -5.74 9.84 -18.61
N SER A 173 -5.61 9.32 -19.83
CA SER A 173 -5.80 7.90 -20.11
C SER A 173 -4.69 7.04 -19.51
N PHE A 174 -3.47 7.57 -19.34
CA PHE A 174 -2.35 6.82 -18.79
C PHE A 174 -2.48 6.64 -17.28
N TYR A 175 -2.71 7.72 -16.53
CA TYR A 175 -2.82 7.64 -15.07
C TYR A 175 -4.21 7.19 -14.63
N PHE A 176 -5.26 7.76 -15.23
CA PHE A 176 -6.64 7.52 -14.79
C PHE A 176 -7.39 6.54 -15.66
N GLY A 177 -6.96 6.27 -16.90
CA GLY A 177 -7.62 5.34 -17.80
C GLY A 177 -7.26 3.87 -17.56
N THR A 178 -8.18 2.99 -17.97
CA THR A 178 -7.90 1.57 -18.15
C THR A 178 -7.22 1.41 -19.50
N ASN A 179 -5.90 1.24 -19.53
CA ASN A 179 -5.22 0.84 -20.76
C ASN A 179 -5.74 -0.57 -21.12
N PRO A 180 -6.47 -0.76 -22.23
CA PRO A 180 -6.77 -2.11 -22.67
C PRO A 180 -5.42 -2.79 -22.90
N CYS A 181 -5.18 -3.93 -22.26
CA CYS A 181 -4.03 -4.75 -22.59
C CYS A 181 -4.03 -4.92 -24.10
N LYS A 182 -2.93 -4.56 -24.76
CA LYS A 182 -2.75 -4.80 -26.19
C LYS A 182 -2.55 -6.31 -26.35
N ARG A 183 -3.70 -6.99 -26.32
CA ARG A 183 -4.00 -8.41 -26.42
C ARG A 183 -2.78 -9.34 -26.42
N ILE A 184 -2.71 -10.21 -25.41
CA ILE A 184 -2.31 -11.60 -25.67
C ILE A 184 -3.46 -12.15 -26.54
N GLN A 185 -3.30 -12.02 -27.85
CA GLN A 185 -4.11 -12.74 -28.84
C GLN A 185 -3.64 -14.20 -28.78
N HIS A 186 -4.43 -15.04 -28.12
CA HIS A 186 -4.62 -16.40 -28.61
C HIS A 186 -5.89 -16.40 -29.47
#